data_AF-A0A7N4NRZ2-F1
#
_entry.id   AF-A0A7N4NRZ2-F1
#
_cell.length_a   1.000
_cell.length_b   1.000
_cell.length_c   1.000
_cell.angle_alpha   90.00
_cell.angle_beta   90.00
_cell.angle_gamma   90.00
#
_symmetry.space_group_name_H-M   'P 1'
#
loop_
_entity.id
_entity.type
_entity.pdbx_description
1 polymer ?
#
loop_
_entity_poly.entity_id
_entity_poly.type
_entity_poly.pdbx_seq_one_letter_code
_entity_poly.pdbx_strand_id
1 'polypeptide(L)'
;MRKKNKNKNNKNLNASWLKPYSLLQNYPLYIRSIPAEQELKFHYTVHTSLDVVDEKVSAMGKALVDQRELYLGLLYPTEDYKVYGYVTNSKVKFVMVVDSSNTALRDNEIRSMFRKLHNSYTDVMCNPFYNPGDRIHSRAFDNMVTSMMVQVC
;
A
#
# COMPACT_ATOMS: atom_id res chain seq x y z
N MET A 1 6.95 25.96 -56.64
CA MET A 1 5.99 24.87 -56.92
C MET A 1 6.80 23.62 -57.24
N ARG A 2 6.80 22.52 -56.47
CA ARG A 2 5.70 21.60 -56.15
C ARG A 2 6.08 20.79 -54.89
N LYS A 3 5.16 20.72 -53.94
CA LYS A 3 5.17 19.79 -52.81
C LYS A 3 5.01 18.36 -53.33
N LYS A 4 5.78 17.39 -52.80
CA LYS A 4 5.33 16.01 -52.68
C LYS A 4 5.56 15.52 -51.25
N ASN A 5 4.44 15.09 -50.68
CA ASN A 5 4.20 14.66 -49.32
C ASN A 5 4.00 13.14 -49.31
N LYS A 6 4.12 12.53 -48.11
CA LYS A 6 3.97 11.12 -47.71
C LYS A 6 5.31 10.35 -47.74
N ASN A 7 5.75 9.72 -46.65
CA ASN A 7 4.94 8.82 -45.84
C ASN A 7 5.37 8.77 -44.36
N LYS A 8 4.36 8.67 -43.49
CA LYS A 8 4.46 8.41 -42.05
C LYS A 8 5.17 7.08 -41.83
N ASN A 9 6.17 7.04 -40.96
CA ASN A 9 6.45 5.85 -40.16
C ASN A 9 6.78 6.28 -38.74
N ASN A 10 5.68 6.50 -38.03
CA ASN A 10 5.56 6.59 -36.60
C ASN A 10 6.18 5.32 -35.97
N LYS A 11 7.43 5.41 -35.53
CA LYS A 11 7.98 4.46 -34.56
C LYS A 11 8.11 5.20 -33.24
N ASN A 12 6.96 5.49 -32.63
CA ASN A 12 6.89 5.64 -31.18
C ASN A 12 7.22 4.26 -30.59
N LEU A 13 8.50 3.94 -30.53
CA LEU A 13 9.02 2.87 -29.71
C LEU A 13 8.75 3.30 -28.26
N ASN A 14 7.57 2.93 -27.77
CA ASN A 14 7.28 2.91 -26.35
C ASN A 14 8.16 1.81 -25.75
N ALA A 15 9.45 2.09 -25.60
CA ALA A 15 10.31 1.35 -24.72
C ALA A 15 9.87 1.71 -23.29
N SER A 16 8.80 1.07 -22.83
CA SER A 16 8.52 0.94 -21.41
C SER A 16 9.64 0.09 -20.84
N TRP A 17 10.77 0.71 -20.51
CA TRP A 17 11.82 0.09 -19.74
C TRP A 17 11.16 -0.46 -18.48
N LEU A 18 11.19 -1.79 -18.32
CA LEU A 18 10.78 -2.46 -17.09
C LEU A 18 11.46 -1.72 -15.95
N LYS A 19 10.68 -1.03 -15.12
CA LYS A 19 11.22 -0.25 -14.01
C LYS A 19 12.08 -1.21 -13.18
N PRO A 20 13.37 -0.92 -12.97
CA PRO A 20 14.23 -1.75 -12.14
C PRO A 20 13.53 -1.98 -10.79
N TYR A 21 13.36 -3.24 -10.40
CA TYR A 21 12.63 -3.62 -9.18
C TYR A 21 13.21 -2.95 -7.92
N SER A 22 14.50 -2.58 -7.95
CA SER A 22 15.19 -1.80 -6.92
C SER A 22 14.70 -0.36 -6.76
N LEU A 23 14.21 0.29 -7.84
CA LEU A 23 13.70 1.67 -7.80
C LEU A 23 12.25 1.76 -7.28
N LEU A 24 11.58 0.63 -7.12
CA LEU A 24 10.22 0.53 -6.58
C LEU A 24 10.19 0.27 -5.06
N GLN A 25 11.35 0.14 -4.42
CA GLN A 25 11.46 -0.01 -2.97
C GLN A 25 10.75 1.16 -2.28
N ASN A 26 9.72 0.84 -1.48
CA ASN A 26 8.88 1.79 -0.77
C ASN A 26 8.08 2.78 -1.65
N TYR A 27 7.91 2.50 -2.96
CA TYR A 27 7.00 3.28 -3.79
C TYR A 27 5.54 2.95 -3.43
N PRO A 28 4.70 3.96 -3.13
CA PRO A 28 3.33 3.69 -2.73
C PRO A 28 2.49 3.16 -3.90
N LEU A 29 1.99 1.93 -3.75
CA LEU A 29 1.08 1.31 -4.72
C LEU A 29 -0.34 1.87 -4.62
N TYR A 30 -0.75 2.30 -3.43
CA TYR A 30 -2.07 2.86 -3.14
C TYR A 30 -1.98 3.75 -1.89
N ILE A 31 -2.60 4.93 -1.93
CA ILE A 31 -2.80 5.78 -0.76
C ILE A 31 -4.21 6.37 -0.79
N ARG A 32 -4.85 6.40 0.38
CA ARG A 32 -6.17 6.97 0.59
C ARG A 32 -6.24 7.53 2.02
N SER A 33 -6.78 8.73 2.17
CA SER A 33 -6.97 9.41 3.45
C SER A 33 -8.36 10.01 3.53
N ILE A 34 -8.90 10.07 4.75
CA ILE A 34 -10.11 10.81 5.09
C ILE A 34 -9.82 11.47 6.45
N PRO A 35 -9.94 12.81 6.59
CA PRO A 35 -10.26 13.80 5.56
C PRO A 35 -9.11 14.06 4.58
N ALA A 36 -9.43 14.43 3.34
CA ALA A 36 -8.43 14.65 2.27
C ALA A 36 -7.50 15.85 2.56
N GLU A 37 -7.94 16.83 3.36
CA GLU A 37 -7.14 18.01 3.72
C GLU A 37 -5.86 17.65 4.49
N GLN A 38 -5.85 16.49 5.16
CA GLN A 38 -4.72 16.02 5.96
C GLN A 38 -3.89 14.95 5.23
N GLU A 39 -4.11 14.74 3.94
CA GLU A 39 -3.40 13.73 3.14
C GLU A 39 -1.88 13.83 3.29
N LEU A 40 -1.32 15.03 3.21
CA LEU A 40 0.13 15.23 3.33
C LEU A 40 0.66 14.80 4.72
N LYS A 41 -0.07 15.09 5.81
CA LYS A 41 0.28 14.65 7.17
C LYS A 41 0.35 13.14 7.24
N PHE A 42 -0.67 12.44 6.73
CA PHE A 42 -0.70 10.98 6.74
C PHE A 42 0.37 10.35 5.84
N HIS A 43 0.69 10.96 4.71
CA HIS A 43 1.81 10.54 3.86
C HIS A 43 3.14 10.55 4.63
N TYR A 44 3.42 11.63 5.36
CA TYR A 44 4.63 11.71 6.19
C TYR A 44 4.63 10.66 7.30
N THR A 45 3.51 10.50 8.02
CA THR A 45 3.38 9.49 9.08
C THR A 45 3.62 8.07 8.54
N VAL A 46 3.03 7.71 7.41
CA VAL A 46 3.25 6.41 6.78
C VAL A 46 4.71 6.25 6.37
N HIS A 47 5.31 7.28 5.76
CA HIS A 47 6.71 7.21 5.32
C HIS A 47 7.67 6.98 6.49
N THR A 48 7.53 7.72 7.60
CA THR A 48 8.39 7.54 8.78
C THR A 48 8.15 6.21 9.48
N SER A 49 6.96 5.62 9.35
CA SER A 49 6.67 4.31 9.94
C SER A 49 7.39 3.13 9.26
N LEU A 50 7.88 3.33 8.03
CA LEU A 50 8.54 2.27 7.26
C LEU A 50 9.83 1.78 7.92
N ASP A 51 10.57 2.66 8.59
CA ASP A 51 11.79 2.30 9.31
C ASP A 51 11.48 1.33 10.46
N VAL A 52 10.40 1.60 11.20
CA VAL A 52 9.92 0.74 12.29
C VAL A 52 9.44 -0.62 11.76
N VAL A 53 8.79 -0.64 10.60
CA VAL A 53 8.41 -1.88 9.91
C VAL A 53 9.64 -2.72 9.58
N ASP A 54 10.67 -2.11 9.00
CA ASP A 54 11.90 -2.82 8.61
C ASP A 54 12.67 -3.36 9.82
N GLU A 55 12.71 -2.61 10.92
CA GLU A 55 13.27 -3.07 12.20
C GLU A 55 12.52 -4.31 12.73
N LYS A 56 11.18 -4.24 12.81
CA LYS A 56 10.36 -5.36 13.31
C LYS A 56 10.51 -6.60 12.43
N VAL A 57 10.48 -6.44 11.10
CA VAL A 57 10.67 -7.56 10.16
C VAL A 57 12.07 -8.18 10.33
N SER A 58 13.10 -7.36 10.55
CA SER A 58 14.47 -7.82 10.78
C SER A 58 14.63 -8.55 12.12
N ALA A 59 13.90 -8.12 13.15
CA ALA A 59 13.88 -8.77 14.46
C ALA A 59 13.15 -10.13 14.42
N MET A 60 12.03 -10.23 13.69
CA MET A 60 11.28 -11.48 13.52
C MET A 60 12.10 -12.58 12.81
N GLY A 61 12.99 -12.20 11.89
CA GLY A 61 13.90 -13.15 11.23
C GLY A 61 14.85 -13.88 12.20
N LYS A 62 15.04 -13.35 13.42
CA LYS A 62 15.93 -13.90 14.45
C LYS A 62 15.21 -14.78 15.48
N ALA A 63 13.88 -14.70 15.58
CA ALA A 63 13.09 -15.50 16.52
C ALA A 63 12.61 -16.80 15.85
N LEU A 64 13.04 -17.96 16.39
CA LEU A 64 12.81 -19.30 15.84
C LEU A 64 11.43 -19.90 16.15
N VAL A 65 10.50 -19.15 16.75
CA VAL A 65 9.21 -19.70 17.20
C VAL A 65 8.10 -18.75 16.75
N ASP A 66 7.31 -19.22 15.78
CA ASP A 66 6.12 -18.59 15.19
C ASP A 66 6.31 -17.55 14.06
N GLN A 67 7.17 -17.87 13.09
CA GLN A 67 7.55 -17.04 11.92
C GLN A 67 6.44 -16.70 10.90
N ARG A 68 5.15 -16.80 11.23
CA ARG A 68 4.05 -16.58 10.26
C ARG A 68 3.14 -15.41 10.60
N GLU A 69 3.44 -14.67 11.66
CA GLU A 69 2.62 -13.52 12.01
C GLU A 69 2.88 -12.35 11.06
N LEU A 70 2.02 -12.22 10.04
CA LEU A 70 2.08 -11.12 9.05
C LEU A 70 1.69 -9.77 9.64
N TYR A 71 1.01 -9.77 10.79
CA TYR A 71 0.57 -8.57 11.49
C TYR A 71 1.63 -8.12 12.49
N LEU A 72 2.14 -6.90 12.34
CA LEU A 72 3.20 -6.34 13.19
C LEU A 72 2.67 -5.64 14.44
N GLY A 73 1.34 -5.57 14.59
CA GLY A 73 0.71 -4.83 15.68
C GLY A 73 0.78 -3.32 15.52
N LEU A 74 0.60 -2.64 16.64
CA LEU A 74 0.89 -1.21 16.79
C LEU A 74 2.39 -0.98 16.55
N LEU A 75 2.71 -0.10 15.60
CA LEU A 75 4.08 0.34 15.34
C LEU A 75 4.49 1.39 16.38
N TYR A 76 3.71 2.47 16.46
CA TYR A 76 3.83 3.48 17.49
C TYR A 76 2.52 4.27 17.61
N PRO A 77 2.19 4.75 18.82
CA PRO A 77 1.13 5.75 19.02
C PRO A 77 1.66 7.16 18.81
N THR A 78 0.78 8.05 18.37
CA THR A 78 0.91 9.52 18.37
C THR A 78 -0.19 10.07 19.28
N GLU A 79 -0.17 11.38 19.57
CA GLU A 79 -1.23 12.06 20.35
C GLU A 79 -2.63 11.78 19.78
N ASP A 80 -2.82 12.03 18.48
CA ASP A 80 -4.14 11.90 17.83
C ASP A 80 -4.35 10.56 17.12
N TYR A 81 -3.31 9.77 16.86
CA TYR A 81 -3.41 8.58 16.01
C TYR A 81 -2.64 7.36 16.50
N LYS A 82 -3.10 6.19 16.09
CA LYS A 82 -2.39 4.90 16.23
C LYS A 82 -1.99 4.39 14.85
N VAL A 83 -0.71 4.03 14.71
CA VAL A 83 -0.16 3.52 13.45
C VAL A 83 0.05 2.02 13.55
N TYR A 84 -0.61 1.25 12.69
CA TYR A 84 -0.52 -0.20 12.65
C TYR A 84 0.18 -0.69 11.38
N GLY A 85 0.90 -1.80 11.49
CA GLY A 85 1.67 -2.38 10.40
C GLY A 85 1.30 -3.83 10.09
N TYR A 86 1.36 -4.18 8.81
CA TYR A 86 1.20 -5.55 8.32
C TYR A 86 2.14 -5.76 7.13
N VAL A 87 2.82 -6.90 7.07
CA VAL A 87 3.75 -7.22 5.98
C VAL A 87 3.44 -8.59 5.43
N THR A 88 3.24 -8.67 4.12
CA THR A 88 3.00 -9.95 3.44
C THR A 88 4.29 -10.78 3.34
N ASN A 89 4.14 -12.07 3.07
CA ASN A 89 5.25 -12.95 2.72
C ASN A 89 6.04 -12.46 1.49
N SER A 90 5.37 -11.78 0.55
CA SER A 90 5.99 -11.14 -0.63
C SER A 90 6.63 -9.78 -0.33
N LYS A 91 6.78 -9.40 0.95
CA LYS A 91 7.38 -8.15 1.43
C LYS A 91 6.63 -6.87 1.02
N VAL A 92 5.34 -6.99 0.76
CA VAL A 92 4.45 -5.83 0.59
C VAL A 92 4.06 -5.32 1.98
N LYS A 93 4.21 -4.02 2.19
CA LYS A 93 3.94 -3.35 3.48
C LYS A 93 2.58 -2.65 3.41
N PHE A 94 1.68 -2.98 4.33
CA PHE A 94 0.44 -2.25 4.56
C PHE A 94 0.56 -1.47 5.88
N VAL A 95 0.18 -0.20 5.84
CA VAL A 95 0.15 0.68 7.01
C VAL A 95 -1.25 1.27 7.13
N MET A 96 -1.83 1.22 8.32
CA MET A 96 -3.10 1.86 8.64
C MET A 96 -2.89 2.88 9.76
N VAL A 97 -3.37 4.09 9.54
CA VAL A 97 -3.41 5.17 10.54
C VAL A 97 -4.85 5.36 10.96
N VAL A 98 -5.13 5.23 12.25
CA VAL A 98 -6.48 5.34 12.81
C VAL A 98 -6.48 6.34 13.96
N ASP A 99 -7.61 7.00 14.18
CA ASP A 99 -7.76 7.96 15.28
C ASP A 99 -7.61 7.25 16.63
N SER A 100 -6.80 7.83 17.52
CA SER A 100 -6.56 7.32 18.87
C SER A 100 -7.83 7.26 19.71
N SER A 101 -8.78 8.16 19.48
CA SER A 101 -10.07 8.27 20.18
C SER A 101 -11.07 7.19 19.78
N ASN A 102 -10.90 6.52 18.63
CA ASN A 102 -11.81 5.48 18.18
C ASN A 102 -11.58 4.18 18.97
N THR A 103 -12.41 3.94 19.98
CA THR A 103 -12.33 2.75 20.85
C THR A 103 -12.94 1.48 20.24
N ALA A 104 -13.67 1.59 19.14
CA ALA A 104 -14.30 0.44 18.48
C ALA A 104 -13.26 -0.41 17.72
N LEU A 105 -12.15 0.20 17.32
CA LEU A 105 -11.06 -0.47 16.61
C LEU A 105 -10.08 -1.15 17.57
N ARG A 106 -10.48 -2.31 18.08
CA ARG A 106 -9.58 -3.20 18.82
C ARG A 106 -8.70 -4.00 17.87
N ASP A 107 -7.69 -4.66 18.44
CA ASP A 107 -6.66 -5.37 17.67
C ASP A 107 -7.25 -6.42 16.70
N ASN A 108 -8.29 -7.15 17.10
CA ASN A 108 -8.92 -8.16 16.26
C ASN A 108 -9.58 -7.58 15.00
N GLU A 109 -10.17 -6.39 15.13
CA GLU A 109 -10.83 -5.63 14.09
C GLU A 109 -9.78 -5.10 13.11
N ILE A 110 -8.69 -4.51 13.62
CA ILE A 110 -7.53 -4.10 12.82
C ILE A 110 -6.97 -5.30 12.04
N ARG A 111 -6.74 -6.44 12.70
CA ARG A 111 -6.27 -7.67 12.04
C ARG A 111 -7.24 -8.13 10.95
N SER A 112 -8.55 -8.03 11.19
CA SER A 112 -9.57 -8.38 10.22
C SER A 112 -9.54 -7.46 9.00
N MET A 113 -9.36 -6.15 9.20
CA MET A 113 -9.21 -5.18 8.12
C MET A 113 -7.97 -5.47 7.29
N PHE A 114 -6.81 -5.74 7.91
CA PHE A 114 -5.60 -6.12 7.17
C PHE A 114 -5.77 -7.41 6.36
N ARG A 115 -6.44 -8.43 6.90
CA ARG A 115 -6.72 -9.67 6.14
C ARG A 115 -7.59 -9.40 4.92
N LYS A 116 -8.66 -8.61 5.08
CA LYS A 116 -9.53 -8.22 3.97
C LYS A 116 -8.78 -7.38 2.92
N LEU A 117 -7.92 -6.46 3.36
CA LEU A 117 -7.06 -5.65 2.49
C LEU A 117 -6.08 -6.53 1.69
N HIS A 118 -5.43 -7.49 2.36
CA HIS A 118 -4.54 -8.46 1.73
C HIS A 118 -5.28 -9.27 0.67
N ASN A 119 -6.45 -9.84 0.99
CA ASN A 119 -7.22 -10.62 0.03
C ASN A 119 -7.54 -9.80 -1.23
N SER A 120 -8.05 -8.57 -1.06
CA SER A 120 -8.35 -7.71 -2.22
C SER A 120 -7.10 -7.28 -2.99
N TYR A 121 -5.97 -7.07 -2.31
CA TYR A 121 -4.68 -6.81 -2.95
C TYR A 121 -4.27 -8.01 -3.82
N THR A 122 -4.39 -9.23 -3.30
CA THR A 122 -4.12 -10.46 -4.05
C THR A 122 -5.00 -10.56 -5.30
N ASP A 123 -6.29 -10.23 -5.22
CA ASP A 123 -7.18 -10.22 -6.38
C ASP A 123 -6.69 -9.26 -7.49
N VAL A 124 -6.14 -8.10 -7.11
CA VAL A 124 -5.54 -7.14 -8.06
C VAL A 124 -4.25 -7.70 -8.65
N MET A 125 -3.36 -8.28 -7.82
CA MET A 125 -2.08 -8.84 -8.29
C MET A 125 -2.27 -10.07 -9.17
N CYS A 126 -3.33 -10.86 -8.95
CA CYS A 126 -3.67 -12.01 -9.76
C CYS A 126 -4.33 -11.64 -11.10
N ASN A 127 -4.56 -10.35 -11.37
CA ASN A 127 -5.03 -9.90 -12.67
C ASN A 127 -3.90 -9.96 -13.70
N PRO A 128 -4.02 -10.74 -14.79
CA PRO A 128 -2.97 -10.89 -15.81
C PRO A 128 -2.66 -9.60 -16.58
N PHE A 129 -3.50 -8.57 -16.48
CA PHE A 129 -3.29 -7.25 -17.09
C PHE A 129 -2.72 -6.21 -16.12
N TYR A 130 -2.50 -6.58 -14.86
CA TYR A 130 -1.87 -5.70 -13.89
C TYR A 130 -0.35 -5.81 -14.00
N ASN A 131 0.31 -4.67 -14.21
CA ASN A 131 1.77 -4.60 -14.20
C ASN A 131 2.27 -4.46 -12.75
N PRO A 132 3.09 -5.39 -12.24
CA PRO A 132 3.66 -5.27 -10.92
C PRO A 132 4.45 -3.97 -10.76
N GLY A 133 4.19 -3.23 -9.67
CA GLY A 133 4.85 -1.96 -9.36
C GLY A 133 4.12 -0.71 -9.86
N ASP A 134 3.06 -0.85 -10.66
CA ASP A 134 2.19 0.27 -11.00
C ASP A 134 1.17 0.55 -9.89
N ARG A 135 0.63 1.77 -9.85
CA ARG A 135 -0.39 2.12 -8.85
C ARG A 135 -1.66 1.31 -9.06
N ILE A 136 -2.30 0.94 -7.96
CA ILE A 136 -3.57 0.21 -7.99
C ILE A 136 -4.69 1.19 -8.35
N HIS A 137 -5.35 0.96 -9.48
CA HIS A 137 -6.49 1.76 -9.97
C HIS A 137 -7.81 0.97 -10.02
N SER A 138 -7.87 -0.20 -9.36
CA SER A 138 -9.06 -1.06 -9.35
C SER A 138 -10.20 -0.42 -8.57
N ARG A 139 -11.36 -0.23 -9.23
CA ARG A 139 -12.58 0.28 -8.59
C ARG A 139 -13.09 -0.64 -7.48
N ALA A 140 -12.96 -1.95 -7.67
CA ALA A 140 -13.38 -2.93 -6.65
C ALA A 140 -12.53 -2.80 -5.39
N PHE A 141 -11.21 -2.63 -5.55
CA PHE A 141 -10.28 -2.40 -4.45
C PHE A 141 -10.59 -1.08 -3.73
N ASP A 142 -10.81 0.00 -4.48
CA ASP A 142 -11.12 1.32 -3.91
C ASP A 142 -12.44 1.35 -3.13
N ASN A 143 -13.48 0.68 -3.64
CA ASN A 143 -14.76 0.53 -2.94
C ASN A 143 -14.60 -0.27 -1.64
N MET A 144 -13.79 -1.33 -1.65
CA MET A 144 -13.50 -2.14 -0.47
C MET A 144 -12.77 -1.29 0.60
N VAL A 145 -11.73 -0.55 0.21
CA VAL A 145 -11.01 0.36 1.12
C VAL A 145 -11.95 1.43 1.67
N THR A 146 -12.75 2.06 0.80
CA THR A 146 -13.71 3.09 1.21
C THR A 146 -14.73 2.54 2.21
N SER A 147 -15.23 1.32 2.00
CA SER A 147 -16.14 0.67 2.95
C SER A 147 -15.49 0.42 4.32
N MET A 148 -14.19 0.12 4.37
CA MET A 148 -13.48 0.00 5.65
C MET A 148 -13.33 1.34 6.33
N MET A 149 -13.00 2.40 5.59
CA MET A 149 -12.77 3.73 6.16
C MET A 149 -14.07 4.35 6.70
N VAL A 150 -15.21 4.17 6.00
CA VAL A 150 -16.51 4.69 6.44
C VAL A 150 -17.05 3.96 7.67
N GLN A 151 -16.70 2.68 7.88
CA GLN A 151 -17.03 1.97 9.12
C GLN A 151 -16.24 2.47 10.34
N VAL A 152 -15.23 3.32 10.11
CA VAL A 152 -14.30 3.83 11.13
C VAL A 152 -14.57 5.31 11.46
N CYS A 153 -15.33 6.02 10.62
CA CYS A 153 -15.82 7.38 10.89
C CYS A 153 -17.14 7.34 11.65
#